data_AF-A0A6C0JHX3-F1
#
_entry.id   AF-A0A6C0JHX3-F1
#
_cell.length_a   1.000
_cell.length_b   1.000
_cell.length_c   1.000
_cell.angle_alpha   90.00
_cell.angle_beta   90.00
_cell.angle_gamma   90.00
#
_symmetry.space_group_name_H-M   'P 1'
#
loop_
_entity.id
_entity.type
_entity.pdbx_description
1 polymer ?
#
loop_
_entity_poly.entity_id
_entity_poly.type
_entity_poly.pdbx_seq_one_letter_code
_entity_poly.pdbx_strand_id
1 'polypeptide(L)'
;MAHLNSQERLNLKKLIDESHCEDNTENIRSLKHSTLIRDDVRKLDTLKNTKKESLSENEFNELCQAECPFLFNNYTDIFNKMIKNELDLTIMTKLLTVLKLIEDNKVDQHEGSVMVGKILKELYIDSAIKRTENIDKQYDADKVAPVEAKTISWKEYRQTQK
;
A
#
# COMPACT_ATOMS: atom_id res chain seq x y z
N MET A 1 7.12 -12.05 -1.56
CA MET A 1 7.48 -10.69 -1.10
C MET A 1 8.52 -10.13 -2.05
N ALA A 2 8.35 -8.90 -2.53
CA ALA A 2 9.27 -8.27 -3.48
C ALA A 2 10.65 -8.05 -2.83
N HIS A 3 11.64 -8.86 -3.20
CA HIS A 3 13.00 -8.80 -2.66
C HIS A 3 13.87 -7.87 -3.54
N LEU A 4 14.71 -7.02 -2.93
CA LEU A 4 15.69 -6.23 -3.68
C LEU A 4 16.89 -7.10 -4.09
N ASN A 5 17.32 -6.99 -5.34
CA ASN A 5 18.54 -7.66 -5.81
C ASN A 5 19.81 -6.85 -5.44
N SER A 6 20.98 -7.47 -5.54
CA SER A 6 22.25 -6.88 -5.13
C SER A 6 22.59 -5.56 -5.86
N GLN A 7 22.19 -5.44 -7.14
CA GLN A 7 22.42 -4.22 -7.91
C GLN A 7 21.49 -3.08 -7.45
N GLU A 8 20.22 -3.38 -7.20
CA GLU A 8 19.26 -2.40 -6.67
C GLU A 8 19.73 -1.87 -5.31
N ARG A 9 20.24 -2.74 -4.42
CA ARG A 9 20.80 -2.33 -3.11
C ARG A 9 21.99 -1.38 -3.25
N LEU A 10 22.90 -1.69 -4.16
CA LEU A 10 24.10 -0.87 -4.37
C LEU A 10 23.76 0.51 -4.96
N ASN A 11 22.80 0.57 -5.87
CA ASN A 11 22.31 1.84 -6.41
C ASN A 11 21.55 2.66 -5.36
N LEU A 12 20.74 1.98 -4.53
CA LEU A 12 20.03 2.61 -3.44
C LEU A 12 21.00 3.29 -2.45
N LYS A 13 22.09 2.61 -2.09
CA LYS A 13 23.12 3.16 -1.20
C LYS A 13 23.69 4.48 -1.72
N LYS A 14 24.03 4.55 -3.02
CA LYS A 14 24.55 5.77 -3.64
C LYS A 14 23.57 6.94 -3.55
N LEU A 15 22.28 6.69 -3.84
CA LEU A 15 21.25 7.73 -3.75
C LEU A 15 21.07 8.24 -2.31
N ILE A 16 21.21 7.37 -1.32
CA ILE A 16 21.07 7.75 0.09
C ILE A 16 22.24 8.60 0.56
N ASP A 17 23.46 8.19 0.21
CA ASP A 17 24.70 8.92 0.55
C ASP A 17 24.65 10.37 0.02
N GLU A 18 23.93 10.59 -1.08
CA GLU A 18 23.68 11.92 -1.69
C GLU A 18 22.50 12.69 -1.07
N SER A 19 21.62 12.04 -0.29
CA SER A 19 20.30 12.58 0.10
C SER A 19 20.21 13.18 1.51
N HIS A 20 21.28 13.21 2.30
CA HIS A 20 21.29 13.72 3.70
C HIS A 20 20.13 13.20 4.58
N CYS A 21 19.66 11.97 4.35
CA CYS A 21 18.59 11.35 5.13
C CYS A 21 19.15 10.73 6.42
N GLU A 22 18.51 10.98 7.57
CA GLU A 22 18.88 10.34 8.83
C GLU A 22 18.45 8.87 8.86
N ASP A 23 19.40 7.99 9.16
CA ASP A 23 19.17 6.57 9.37
C ASP A 23 18.73 6.29 10.82
N ASN A 24 17.48 5.86 10.98
CA ASN A 24 16.84 5.48 12.23
C ASN A 24 16.70 3.95 12.39
N THR A 25 17.42 3.16 11.59
CA THR A 25 17.36 1.70 11.61
C THR A 25 17.53 1.12 13.02
N GLU A 26 18.50 1.63 13.80
CA GLU A 26 18.75 1.16 15.18
C GLU A 26 17.62 1.55 16.16
N ASN A 27 17.01 2.72 15.97
CA ASN A 27 15.85 3.14 16.76
C ASN A 27 14.67 2.19 16.50
N ILE A 28 14.42 1.83 15.24
CA ILE A 28 13.35 0.89 14.88
C ILE A 28 13.61 -0.49 15.52
N ARG A 29 14.86 -0.99 15.42
CA ARG A 29 15.29 -2.28 15.99
C ARG A 29 15.18 -2.35 17.50
N SER A 30 15.41 -1.25 18.20
CA SER A 30 15.30 -1.18 19.66
C SER A 30 13.85 -1.13 20.14
N LEU A 31 13.00 -0.35 19.47
CA LEU A 31 11.60 -0.15 19.87
C LEU A 31 10.71 -1.39 19.64
N LYS A 32 10.82 -2.02 18.47
CA LYS A 32 10.06 -3.24 18.11
C LYS A 32 8.53 -3.13 18.23
N HIS A 33 7.96 -2.04 17.72
CA HIS A 33 6.52 -1.77 17.86
C HIS A 33 5.63 -2.53 16.86
N SER A 34 6.17 -3.13 15.79
CA SER A 34 5.35 -3.72 14.72
C SER A 34 4.36 -4.77 15.22
N THR A 35 4.77 -5.63 16.17
CA THR A 35 3.91 -6.66 16.75
C THR A 35 2.86 -6.06 17.68
N LEU A 36 3.22 -5.06 18.48
CA LEU A 36 2.29 -4.37 19.38
C LEU A 36 1.18 -3.68 18.59
N ILE A 37 1.55 -2.97 17.51
CA ILE A 37 0.58 -2.34 16.61
C ILE A 37 -0.32 -3.40 15.97
N ARG A 38 0.26 -4.47 15.43
CA ARG A 38 -0.49 -5.55 14.77
C ARG A 38 -1.52 -6.19 15.71
N ASP A 39 -1.12 -6.46 16.95
CA ASP A 39 -1.95 -7.19 17.90
C ASP A 39 -3.14 -6.31 18.35
N ASP A 40 -2.91 -5.02 18.62
CA ASP A 40 -3.98 -4.05 18.91
C ASP A 40 -4.90 -3.84 17.69
N VAL A 41 -4.36 -3.73 16.46
CA VAL A 41 -5.16 -3.60 15.22
C VAL A 41 -6.11 -4.80 15.06
N ARG A 42 -5.60 -6.02 15.26
CA ARG A 42 -6.40 -7.25 15.18
C ARG A 42 -7.46 -7.32 16.27
N LYS A 43 -7.12 -6.89 17.47
CA LYS A 43 -8.06 -6.84 18.58
C LYS A 43 -9.17 -5.83 18.30
N LEU A 44 -8.86 -4.62 17.84
CA LEU A 44 -9.84 -3.62 17.43
C LEU A 44 -10.78 -4.15 16.35
N ASP A 45 -10.23 -4.79 15.31
CA ASP A 45 -11.04 -5.38 14.23
C ASP A 45 -12.00 -6.46 14.79
N THR A 46 -11.52 -7.31 15.68
CA THR A 46 -12.36 -8.33 16.35
C THR A 46 -13.46 -7.70 17.19
N LEU A 47 -13.14 -6.70 18.01
CA LEU A 47 -14.12 -5.97 18.84
C LEU A 47 -15.18 -5.31 17.96
N LYS A 48 -14.76 -4.72 16.84
CA LYS A 48 -15.66 -4.08 15.88
C LYS A 48 -16.66 -5.06 15.28
N ASN A 49 -16.19 -6.26 14.91
CA ASN A 49 -17.04 -7.28 14.30
C ASN A 49 -17.94 -8.00 15.32
N THR A 50 -17.62 -7.98 16.61
CA THR A 50 -18.32 -8.77 17.63
C THR A 50 -19.17 -7.96 18.62
N LYS A 51 -18.82 -6.69 18.87
CA LYS A 51 -19.42 -5.88 19.94
C LYS A 51 -20.06 -4.58 19.47
N LYS A 52 -19.73 -4.11 18.25
CA LYS A 52 -20.18 -2.79 17.77
C LYS A 52 -21.70 -2.66 17.66
N GLU A 53 -22.40 -3.72 17.27
CA GLU A 53 -23.87 -3.69 17.16
C GLU A 53 -24.58 -3.84 18.51
N SER A 54 -23.87 -4.31 19.55
CA SER A 54 -24.43 -4.64 20.87
C SER A 54 -24.21 -3.55 21.93
N LEU A 55 -23.36 -2.55 21.65
CA LEU A 55 -22.98 -1.50 22.59
C LEU A 55 -23.33 -0.13 22.02
N SER A 56 -23.56 0.85 22.90
CA SER A 56 -23.62 2.25 22.48
C SER A 56 -22.25 2.73 21.98
N GLU A 57 -22.23 3.81 21.21
CA GLU A 57 -20.99 4.35 20.65
C GLU A 57 -19.99 4.75 21.74
N ASN A 58 -20.45 5.30 22.86
CA ASN A 58 -19.60 5.68 23.99
C ASN A 58 -19.00 4.45 24.69
N GLU A 59 -19.82 3.46 25.03
CA GLU A 59 -19.35 2.22 25.67
C GLU A 59 -18.37 1.45 24.78
N PHE A 60 -18.63 1.43 23.47
CA PHE A 60 -17.73 0.81 22.51
C PHE A 60 -16.39 1.53 22.44
N ASN A 61 -16.38 2.86 22.44
CA ASN A 61 -15.16 3.66 22.42
C ASN A 61 -14.34 3.49 23.70
N GLU A 62 -14.98 3.47 24.88
CA GLU A 62 -14.31 3.20 26.16
C GLU A 62 -13.70 1.79 26.18
N LEU A 63 -14.44 0.78 25.71
CA LEU A 63 -13.94 -0.59 25.58
C LEU A 63 -12.73 -0.67 24.66
N CYS A 64 -12.78 -0.01 23.49
CA CYS A 64 -11.67 0.00 22.54
C CYS A 64 -10.40 0.67 23.13
N GLN A 65 -10.57 1.76 23.88
CA GLN A 65 -9.46 2.43 24.58
C GLN A 65 -8.83 1.54 25.65
N ALA A 66 -9.67 0.86 26.44
CA ALA A 66 -9.21 -0.04 27.50
C ALA A 66 -8.49 -1.28 26.95
N GLU A 67 -9.00 -1.85 25.86
CA GLU A 67 -8.49 -3.09 25.29
C GLU A 67 -7.27 -2.90 24.38
N CYS A 68 -7.11 -1.72 23.78
CA CYS A 68 -6.04 -1.40 22.82
C CYS A 68 -5.25 -0.15 23.25
N PRO A 69 -4.65 -0.16 24.47
CA PRO A 69 -4.02 1.01 25.04
C PRO A 69 -2.73 1.40 24.31
N PHE A 70 -2.06 0.44 23.65
CA PHE A 70 -0.80 0.74 22.98
C PHE A 70 -1.05 1.63 21.75
N LEU A 71 -2.02 1.27 20.90
CA LEU A 71 -2.47 2.12 19.80
C LEU A 71 -3.03 3.45 20.31
N PHE A 72 -3.89 3.43 21.32
CA PHE A 72 -4.54 4.64 21.80
C PHE A 72 -3.52 5.68 22.31
N ASN A 73 -2.54 5.24 23.11
CA ASN A 73 -1.59 6.14 23.76
C ASN A 73 -0.42 6.56 22.84
N ASN A 74 0.06 5.67 21.97
CA ASN A 74 1.28 5.90 21.18
C ASN A 74 1.01 6.17 19.69
N TYR A 75 -0.15 5.77 19.19
CA TYR A 75 -0.50 5.80 17.76
C TYR A 75 -1.97 6.20 17.55
N THR A 76 -2.41 7.27 18.20
CA THR A 76 -3.81 7.67 18.28
C THR A 76 -4.44 7.90 16.90
N ASP A 77 -3.66 8.33 15.90
CA ASP A 77 -4.14 8.47 14.52
C ASP A 77 -4.53 7.13 13.89
N ILE A 78 -3.74 6.07 14.11
CA ILE A 78 -4.06 4.72 13.64
C ILE A 78 -5.32 4.23 14.36
N PHE A 79 -5.39 4.43 15.67
CA PHE A 79 -6.57 4.09 16.48
C PHE A 79 -7.84 4.77 15.94
N ASN A 80 -7.79 6.09 15.72
CA ASN A 80 -8.94 6.86 15.25
C ASN A 80 -9.38 6.42 13.84
N LYS A 81 -8.43 6.18 12.93
CA LYS A 81 -8.72 5.66 11.59
C LYS A 81 -9.35 4.27 11.63
N MET A 82 -8.90 3.41 12.55
CA MET A 82 -9.51 2.09 12.80
C MET A 82 -10.96 2.20 13.25
N ILE A 83 -11.27 3.06 14.23
CA ILE A 83 -12.64 3.25 14.73
C ILE A 83 -13.55 3.74 13.59
N LYS A 84 -13.08 4.71 12.79
CA LYS A 84 -13.83 5.33 11.69
C LYS A 84 -13.95 4.47 10.41
N ASN A 85 -13.38 3.26 10.35
CA ASN A 85 -13.31 2.46 9.11
C ASN A 85 -12.51 3.14 7.97
N GLU A 86 -11.54 3.98 8.31
CA GLU A 86 -10.72 4.73 7.34
C GLU A 86 -9.34 4.07 7.11
N LEU A 87 -9.12 2.87 7.63
CA LEU A 87 -7.86 2.15 7.51
C LEU A 87 -8.02 0.87 6.69
N ASP A 88 -7.21 0.73 5.64
CA ASP A 88 -7.08 -0.53 4.92
C ASP A 88 -6.17 -1.50 5.68
N LEU A 89 -6.78 -2.55 6.23
CA LEU A 89 -6.09 -3.58 7.01
C LEU A 89 -5.09 -4.42 6.20
N THR A 90 -5.33 -4.57 4.89
CA THR A 90 -4.42 -5.29 3.99
C THR A 90 -3.14 -4.50 3.82
N ILE A 91 -3.27 -3.19 3.57
CA ILE A 91 -2.11 -2.29 3.46
C ILE A 91 -1.37 -2.23 4.78
N MET A 92 -2.09 -2.00 5.89
CA MET A 92 -1.50 -1.95 7.24
C MET A 92 -0.68 -3.21 7.55
N THR A 93 -1.23 -4.40 7.26
CA THR A 93 -0.51 -5.67 7.48
C THR A 93 0.77 -5.76 6.64
N LYS A 94 0.74 -5.33 5.37
CA LYS A 94 1.93 -5.32 4.52
C LYS A 94 2.99 -4.35 5.06
N LEU A 95 2.60 -3.15 5.49
CA LEU A 95 3.52 -2.15 6.07
C LEU A 95 4.16 -2.65 7.37
N LEU A 96 3.35 -3.22 8.28
CA LEU A 96 3.86 -3.81 9.53
C LEU A 96 4.80 -4.98 9.29
N THR A 97 4.60 -5.74 8.21
CA THR A 97 5.53 -6.82 7.82
C THR A 97 6.89 -6.24 7.43
N VAL A 98 6.94 -5.14 6.70
CA VAL A 98 8.21 -4.47 6.36
C VAL A 98 8.87 -3.89 7.62
N LEU A 99 8.09 -3.25 8.49
CA LEU A 99 8.60 -2.75 9.77
C LEU A 99 9.22 -3.89 10.60
N LYS A 100 8.55 -5.05 10.66
CA LYS A 100 9.05 -6.25 11.33
C LYS A 100 10.37 -6.76 10.72
N LEU A 101 10.54 -6.69 9.40
CA LEU A 101 11.80 -7.08 8.75
C LEU A 101 12.97 -6.17 9.17
N ILE A 102 12.73 -4.86 9.35
CA ILE A 102 13.74 -3.92 9.86
C ILE A 102 14.09 -4.28 11.31
N GLU A 103 13.06 -4.48 12.15
CA GLU A 103 13.21 -4.87 13.56
C GLU A 103 13.98 -6.18 13.77
N ASP A 104 13.85 -7.13 12.83
CA ASP A 104 14.50 -8.43 12.85
C ASP A 104 15.87 -8.45 12.15
N ASN A 105 16.44 -7.28 11.89
CA ASN A 105 17.74 -7.11 11.22
C ASN A 105 17.82 -7.78 9.84
N LYS A 106 16.69 -7.96 9.15
CA LYS A 106 16.66 -8.57 7.81
C LYS A 106 16.94 -7.54 6.72
N VAL A 107 16.58 -6.29 6.98
CA VAL A 107 16.78 -5.13 6.11
C VAL A 107 17.08 -3.91 6.96
N ASP A 108 17.59 -2.86 6.35
CA ASP A 108 17.67 -1.52 6.95
C ASP A 108 16.44 -0.65 6.61
N GLN A 109 16.36 0.54 7.19
CA GLN A 109 15.26 1.49 6.95
C GLN A 109 15.12 1.84 5.47
N HIS A 110 16.21 1.98 4.73
CA HIS A 110 16.16 2.46 3.36
C HIS A 110 15.71 1.36 2.42
N GLU A 111 16.24 0.15 2.57
CA GLU A 111 15.72 -1.04 1.90
C GLU A 111 14.23 -1.24 2.21
N GLY A 112 13.84 -1.08 3.49
CA GLY A 112 12.45 -1.11 3.93
C GLY A 112 11.60 -0.03 3.24
N SER A 113 12.12 1.19 3.11
CA SER A 113 11.43 2.31 2.44
C SER A 113 11.18 2.01 0.96
N VAL A 114 12.13 1.37 0.27
CA VAL A 114 11.92 0.91 -1.11
C VAL A 114 10.86 -0.19 -1.17
N MET A 115 10.85 -1.13 -0.23
CA MET A 115 9.80 -2.16 -0.16
C MET A 115 8.41 -1.56 0.04
N VAL A 116 8.27 -0.58 0.94
CA VAL A 116 7.03 0.18 1.15
C VAL A 116 6.63 0.89 -0.14
N GLY A 117 7.56 1.57 -0.82
CA GLY A 117 7.30 2.24 -2.09
C GLY A 117 6.79 1.27 -3.17
N LYS A 118 7.38 0.07 -3.28
CA LYS A 118 6.91 -0.99 -4.19
C LYS A 118 5.49 -1.44 -3.85
N ILE A 119 5.16 -1.64 -2.56
CA ILE A 119 3.80 -1.98 -2.10
C ILE A 119 2.79 -0.90 -2.50
N LEU A 120 3.11 0.37 -2.27
CA LEU A 120 2.23 1.50 -2.62
C LEU A 120 2.03 1.62 -4.14
N LYS A 121 3.10 1.38 -4.92
CA LYS A 121 3.03 1.34 -6.38
C LYS A 121 2.08 0.24 -6.86
N GLU A 122 2.23 -0.99 -6.35
CA GLU A 122 1.35 -2.12 -6.71
C GLU A 122 -0.11 -1.79 -6.40
N LEU A 123 -0.38 -1.18 -5.24
CA LEU A 123 -1.74 -0.79 -4.84
C LEU A 123 -2.36 0.25 -5.76
N TYR A 124 -1.59 1.26 -6.19
CA TYR A 124 -2.12 2.37 -6.98
C TYR A 124 -2.17 2.07 -8.48
N ILE A 125 -1.10 1.47 -9.02
CA ILE A 125 -0.93 1.27 -10.46
C ILE A 125 -1.58 -0.04 -10.90
N ASP A 126 -1.34 -1.14 -10.20
CA ASP A 126 -1.81 -2.45 -10.66
C ASP A 126 -3.32 -2.59 -10.48
N SER A 127 -3.91 -1.89 -9.50
CA SER A 127 -5.37 -1.83 -9.35
C SER A 127 -6.02 -1.01 -10.47
N ALA A 128 -5.40 0.09 -10.91
CA ALA A 128 -5.87 0.90 -12.03
C ALA A 128 -5.78 0.11 -13.35
N ILE A 129 -4.66 -0.58 -13.60
CA ILE A 129 -4.48 -1.41 -14.80
C ILE A 129 -5.51 -2.55 -14.82
N LYS A 130 -5.69 -3.28 -13.71
CA LYS A 130 -6.72 -4.34 -13.63
C LYS A 130 -8.12 -3.82 -13.88
N ARG A 131 -8.43 -2.59 -13.43
CA ARG A 131 -9.73 -1.97 -13.71
C ARG A 131 -9.89 -1.70 -15.20
N THR A 132 -8.88 -1.16 -15.88
CA THR A 132 -8.89 -0.97 -17.33
C THR A 132 -9.03 -2.30 -18.07
N GLU A 133 -8.28 -3.33 -17.69
CA GLU A 133 -8.41 -4.67 -18.28
C GLU A 133 -9.83 -5.26 -18.10
N ASN A 134 -10.46 -5.02 -16.95
CA ASN A 134 -11.83 -5.46 -16.70
C ASN A 134 -12.84 -4.70 -17.54
N ILE A 135 -12.64 -3.39 -17.74
CA ILE A 135 -13.46 -2.55 -18.65
C ILE A 135 -13.28 -3.04 -20.09
N ASP A 136 -12.04 -3.23 -20.54
CA ASP A 136 -11.74 -3.72 -21.89
C ASP A 136 -12.37 -5.09 -22.16
N LYS A 137 -12.39 -5.99 -21.16
CA LYS A 137 -13.10 -7.28 -21.23
C LYS A 137 -14.61 -7.12 -21.28
N GLN A 138 -15.18 -6.15 -20.55
CA GLN A 138 -16.61 -5.86 -20.58
C GLN A 138 -17.07 -5.36 -21.94
N TYR A 139 -16.24 -4.57 -22.62
CA TYR A 139 -16.53 -3.98 -23.94
C TYR A 139 -15.82 -4.72 -25.08
N ASP A 140 -15.30 -5.93 -24.85
CA ASP A 140 -14.57 -6.70 -25.86
C ASP A 140 -15.47 -7.06 -27.06
N ALA A 141 -16.77 -7.25 -26.81
CA ALA A 141 -17.79 -7.47 -27.84
C ALA A 141 -18.16 -6.22 -28.65
N ASP A 142 -17.89 -5.02 -28.11
CA ASP A 142 -18.18 -3.72 -28.74
C ASP A 142 -16.96 -3.15 -29.50
N LYS A 143 -15.85 -3.89 -29.54
CA LYS A 143 -14.67 -3.50 -30.31
C LYS A 143 -15.01 -3.48 -31.79
N VAL A 144 -15.08 -2.27 -32.35
CA VAL A 144 -15.25 -2.06 -33.79
C VAL A 144 -14.07 -2.71 -34.52
N ALA A 145 -14.36 -3.60 -35.46
CA ALA A 145 -13.32 -4.21 -36.28
C ALA A 145 -12.48 -3.11 -36.95
N PRO A 146 -11.14 -3.12 -36.83
CA PRO A 146 -10.30 -2.15 -37.49
C PRO A 146 -10.55 -2.24 -39.00
N VAL A 147 -10.95 -1.12 -39.60
CA VAL A 147 -11.17 -1.03 -41.04
C VAL A 147 -9.84 -1.31 -41.72
N GLU A 148 -9.83 -2.22 -42.71
CA GLU A 148 -8.63 -2.48 -43.51
C GLU A 148 -8.06 -1.15 -44.04
N ALA A 149 -6.81 -0.88 -43.69
CA ALA A 149 -6.14 0.33 -44.12
C ALA A 149 -6.00 0.28 -45.64
N LYS A 150 -6.67 1.19 -46.34
CA LYS A 150 -6.45 1.38 -47.77
C LYS A 150 -5.01 1.83 -47.96
N THR A 151 -4.21 1.01 -48.63
CA THR A 151 -2.86 1.39 -49.08
C THR A 151 -3.00 2.43 -50.19
N ILE A 152 -3.12 3.69 -49.80
CA ILE A 152 -3.14 4.84 -50.71
C ILE A 152 -1.83 5.60 -50.58
N SER A 153 -1.18 5.88 -51.71
CA SER A 153 0.00 6.74 -51.71
C SER A 153 -0.39 8.20 -51.47
N TRP A 154 0.53 9.00 -50.94
CA TRP A 154 0.34 10.44 -50.78
C TRP A 154 -0.11 11.16 -52.06
N LYS A 155 0.30 10.65 -53.22
CA LYS A 155 -0.03 11.21 -54.53
C LYS A 155 -1.50 10.95 -54.90
N GLU A 156 -2.01 9.77 -54.58
CA GLU A 156 -3.41 9.37 -54.80
C GLU A 156 -4.35 10.04 -53.79
N TYR A 157 -3.95 10.18 -52.53
CA TYR A 157 -4.72 10.91 -51.52
C TYR A 157 -4.98 12.37 -51.92
N ARG A 158 -3.96 13.05 -52.46
CA ARG A 158 -4.09 14.44 -52.94
C ARG A 158 -5.05 14.59 -54.12
N GLN A 159 -5.23 13.55 -54.95
CA GLN A 159 -6.19 13.58 -56.05
C GLN A 159 -7.64 13.42 -55.58
N THR A 160 -7.86 12.69 -54.47
CA THR A 160 -9.19 12.52 -53.86
C THR A 160 -9.69 13.75 -53.08
N GLN A 161 -8.87 14.79 -52.90
CA GLN A 161 -9.19 16.03 -52.17
C GLN A 161 -9.54 17.21 -53.09
N LYS A 162 -9.82 16.94 -54.38
CA LYS A 162 -10.34 17.91 -55.37
C LYS A 162 -11.78 17.58 -55.70
#